data_AF-A0A961NE04-F1
#
_entry.id   AF-A0A961NE04-F1
#
_cell.length_a   1.000
_cell.length_b   1.000
_cell.length_c   1.000
_cell.angle_alpha   90.00
_cell.angle_beta   90.00
_cell.angle_gamma   90.00
#
_symmetry.space_group_name_H-M   'P 1'
#
loop_
_entity.id
_entity.type
_entity.pdbx_description
1 polymer ?
#
loop_
_entity_poly.entity_id
_entity_poly.type
_entity_poly.pdbx_seq_one_letter_code
_entity_poly.pdbx_strand_id
1 'polypeptide(L)' 'MPRDGHFNDRTGWLRAAILGANDGIVSTASLLVGVVAAGMDRSGILLTGLAGLTAGAFSMAAGEYVSVSAQADSEAA' A
#
# COMPACT_ATOMS: atom_id res chain seq x y z
N MET A 1 12.87 3.25 35.30
CA MET A 1 11.90 2.56 34.42
C MET A 1 12.49 2.55 33.01
N PRO A 2 12.70 1.39 32.37
CA PRO A 2 13.14 1.38 30.98
C PRO A 2 12.02 1.91 30.08
N ARG A 3 12.40 2.61 29.02
CA ARG A 3 11.47 3.20 28.05
C ARG A 3 11.11 2.16 27.00
N ASP A 4 9.96 1.51 27.16
CA ASP A 4 9.42 0.51 26.22
C ASP A 4 8.73 1.18 25.00
N GLY A 5 9.31 2.27 24.48
CA GLY A 5 8.67 3.12 23.46
C GLY A 5 9.08 2.88 22.01
N HIS A 6 10.07 2.01 21.72
CA HIS A 6 10.63 1.91 20.36
C HIS A 6 10.36 0.56 19.65
N PHE A 7 9.99 -0.49 20.37
CA PHE A 7 9.76 -1.80 19.75
C PHE A 7 8.43 -1.86 18.99
N ASN A 8 7.40 -1.17 19.48
CA ASN A 8 6.05 -1.24 18.92
C ASN A 8 5.94 -0.54 17.55
N ASP A 9 6.56 0.63 17.40
CA ASP A 9 6.58 1.37 16.12
C ASP A 9 7.32 0.59 15.03
N ARG A 10 8.40 -0.10 15.42
CA ARG A 10 9.21 -0.91 14.51
C ARG A 10 8.45 -2.12 13.94
N THR A 11 7.50 -2.65 14.69
CA THR A 11 6.59 -3.71 14.22
C THR A 11 5.44 -3.18 13.38
N GLY A 12 4.98 -1.95 13.63
CA GLY A 12 3.90 -1.29 12.88
C GLY A 12 4.27 -1.07 11.40
N TRP A 13 5.40 -0.42 11.13
CA TRP A 13 5.82 -0.14 9.74
C TRP A 13 6.13 -1.42 8.96
N LEU A 14 6.68 -2.45 9.63
CA LEU A 14 6.98 -3.72 8.99
C LEU A 14 5.68 -4.43 8.57
N ARG A 15 4.66 -4.40 9.43
CA ARG A 15 3.34 -4.98 9.12
C ARG A 15 2.68 -4.24 7.96
N ALA A 16 2.70 -2.90 7.97
CA ALA A 16 2.16 -2.09 6.88
C ALA A 16 2.90 -2.35 5.56
N ALA A 17 4.23 -2.49 5.59
CA ALA A 17 5.04 -2.80 4.42
C ALA A 17 4.74 -4.20 3.84
N ILE A 18 4.60 -5.23 4.69
CA ILE A 18 4.28 -6.59 4.24
C ILE A 18 2.87 -6.65 3.65
N LEU A 19 1.89 -6.04 4.32
CA LEU A 19 0.51 -6.03 3.84
C LEU A 19 0.42 -5.26 2.52
N GLY A 20 1.08 -4.10 2.43
CA GLY A 20 1.14 -3.31 1.20
C GLY A 20 1.82 -4.05 0.04
N ALA A 21 2.92 -4.77 0.29
CA ALA A 21 3.57 -5.58 -0.73
C ALA A 21 2.68 -6.74 -1.22
N ASN A 22 2.02 -7.44 -0.30
CA ASN A 22 1.09 -8.50 -0.63
C ASN A 22 -0.08 -7.99 -1.48
N ASP A 23 -0.74 -6.93 -1.00
CA ASP A 23 -1.90 -6.36 -1.67
C ASP A 23 -1.50 -5.74 -3.02
N GLY A 24 -0.33 -5.10 -3.11
CA GLY A 24 0.21 -4.55 -4.35
C GLY A 24 0.44 -5.62 -5.43
N ILE A 25 1.02 -6.77 -5.07
CA ILE A 25 1.24 -7.88 -6.01
C ILE A 25 -0.09 -8.45 -6.49
N VAL A 26 -0.99 -8.80 -5.55
CA VAL A 26 -2.26 -9.47 -5.87
C VAL A 26 -3.18 -8.56 -6.69
N SER A 27 -3.29 -7.29 -6.31
CA SER A 27 -4.13 -6.32 -7.02
C SER A 27 -3.60 -6.02 -8.43
N THR A 28 -2.29 -5.79 -8.58
CA THR A 28 -1.68 -5.51 -9.89
C THR A 28 -1.76 -6.73 -10.80
N ALA A 29 -1.50 -7.93 -10.30
CA ALA A 29 -1.62 -9.16 -11.07
C ALA A 29 -3.07 -9.37 -11.55
N SER A 30 -4.05 -9.20 -10.66
CA SER A 30 -5.48 -9.34 -11.00
C SER A 30 -5.93 -8.30 -12.03
N LEU A 31 -5.49 -7.05 -11.87
CA LEU A 31 -5.74 -5.98 -12.83
C LEU A 31 -5.16 -6.33 -14.22
N LEU A 32 -3.89 -6.75 -14.27
CA LEU A 32 -3.23 -7.09 -15.54
C LEU A 32 -3.84 -8.32 -16.21
N VAL A 33 -4.27 -9.32 -15.44
CA VAL A 33 -5.01 -10.47 -15.99
C VAL A 33 -6.29 -10.02 -16.68
N GLY A 34 -7.06 -9.11 -16.07
CA GLY A 34 -8.26 -8.55 -16.69
C GLY A 34 -7.96 -7.73 -17.95
N VAL A 35 -6.91 -6.91 -17.92
CA VAL A 35 -6.47 -6.09 -19.07
C VAL A 35 -6.00 -6.96 -20.24
N VAL A 36 -5.24 -8.02 -19.96
CA VAL A 36 -4.83 -9.01 -20.97
C VAL A 36 -6.05 -9.73 -21.55
N ALA A 37 -6.99 -10.16 -20.71
CA ALA A 37 -8.21 -10.81 -21.15
C ALA A 37 -9.08 -9.91 -22.03
N ALA A 38 -9.02 -8.58 -21.83
CA ALA A 38 -9.69 -7.58 -22.67
C ALA A 38 -8.99 -7.35 -24.03
N GLY A 39 -7.88 -8.02 -24.32
CA GLY A 39 -7.18 -7.95 -25.61
C GLY A 39 -6.31 -6.70 -25.79
N MET A 40 -5.89 -6.06 -24.70
CA MET A 40 -5.01 -4.89 -24.77
C MET A 40 -3.62 -5.27 -25.29
N ASP A 41 -3.00 -4.37 -26.04
CA ASP A 41 -1.65 -4.53 -26.59
C ASP A 41 -0.58 -4.42 -25.49
N ARG A 42 0.66 -4.83 -25.81
CA ARG A 42 1.77 -4.87 -24.83
C ARG A 42 2.07 -3.50 -24.21
N SER A 43 2.00 -2.43 -24.99
CA SER A 43 2.20 -1.06 -24.47
C SER A 43 1.12 -0.71 -23.46
N GLY A 44 -0.14 -1.01 -23.77
CA GLY A 44 -1.25 -0.78 -22.86
C GLY A 44 -1.13 -1.57 -21.56
N ILE A 45 -0.78 -2.86 -21.63
CA ILE A 45 -0.56 -3.71 -20.46
C ILE A 45 0.54 -3.13 -19.54
N LEU A 46 1.67 -2.71 -20.11
CA LEU A 46 2.77 -2.12 -19.34
C LEU A 46 2.39 -0.78 -18.71
N LEU A 47 1.69 0.07 -19.46
CA LEU A 47 1.22 1.35 -18.97
C LEU A 47 0.23 1.17 -17.82
N THR A 48 -0.74 0.25 -17.97
CA THR A 48 -1.70 -0.06 -16.90
C THR A 48 -1.03 -0.62 -15.67
N GLY A 49 -0.04 -1.51 -15.82
CA GLY A 49 0.72 -2.04 -14.69
C GLY A 49 1.47 -0.95 -13.93
N LEU A 50 2.17 -0.06 -14.65
CA LEU A 50 2.91 1.04 -14.02
C LEU A 50 1.98 2.05 -13.35
N ALA A 51 0.90 2.43 -14.01
CA ALA A 51 -0.11 3.33 -13.47
C ALA A 51 -0.80 2.73 -12.23
N GLY A 52 -1.17 1.46 -12.27
CA GLY A 52 -1.78 0.74 -11.15
C GLY A 52 -0.85 0.62 -9.95
N LEU A 53 0.41 0.27 -10.17
CA LEU A 53 1.42 0.18 -9.10
C LEU A 53 1.68 1.54 -8.44
N THR A 54 1.87 2.59 -9.24
CA THR A 54 2.11 3.95 -8.73
C THR A 54 0.90 4.48 -7.96
N ALA A 55 -0.30 4.36 -8.53
CA ALA A 55 -1.54 4.76 -7.86
C ALA A 55 -1.76 3.98 -6.55
N GLY A 56 -1.53 2.66 -6.57
CA GLY A 56 -1.65 1.80 -5.39
C GLY A 56 -0.68 2.19 -4.28
N ALA A 57 0.60 2.41 -4.62
CA ALA A 57 1.62 2.83 -3.66
C ALA A 57 1.30 4.19 -3.03
N PHE A 58 0.86 5.17 -3.82
CA PHE A 58 0.44 6.47 -3.29
C PHE A 58 -0.78 6.37 -2.38
N SER A 59 -1.78 5.56 -2.76
CA SER A 59 -2.98 5.33 -1.93
C SER A 59 -2.62 4.71 -0.58
N MET A 60 -1.76 3.69 -0.55
CA MET A 60 -1.31 3.06 0.70
C MET A 60 -0.52 4.03 1.58
N ALA A 61 0.39 4.82 0.99
CA ALA A 61 1.14 5.82 1.74
C ALA A 61 0.24 6.92 2.33
N ALA A 62 -0.73 7.41 1.54
CA ALA A 62 -1.71 8.39 1.99
C ALA A 62 -2.62 7.81 3.09
N GLY A 63 -3.07 6.56 2.93
CA GLY A 63 -3.87 5.87 3.93
C GLY A 63 -3.14 5.69 5.26
N GLU A 64 -1.87 5.31 5.22
CA GLU A 64 -1.04 5.20 6.43
C GLU A 64 -0.85 6.58 7.11
N TYR A 65 -0.56 7.63 6.34
CA TYR A 65 -0.43 8.98 6.87
C TYR A 65 -1.71 9.44 7.59
N VAL A 66 -2.88 9.24 6.95
CA VAL A 66 -4.17 9.60 7.53
C VAL A 66 -4.44 8.76 8.79
N SER A 67 -4.15 7.46 8.75
CA SER A 67 -4.33 6.56 9.91
C SER A 67 -3.51 7.03 11.12
N VAL A 68 -2.23 7.35 10.92
CA VAL A 68 -1.35 7.83 11.99
C VAL A 68 -1.85 9.18 12.53
N SER A 69 -2.27 10.10 11.66
CA SER A 69 -2.82 11.39 12.11
C SER A 69 -4.10 11.23 12.93
N ALA A 70 -5.02 10.34 12.53
CA ALA A 70 -6.26 10.09 13.25
C ALA A 70 -6.00 9.42 14.61
N GLN A 71 -4.97 8.57 14.70
CA GLN A 71 -4.55 7.94 15.94
C GLN A 71 -3.99 8.97 16.93
N ALA A 72 -3.15 9.90 16.45
CA ALA A 72 -2.64 11.00 17.26
C ALA A 72 -3.75 11.94 17.75
N ASP A 73 -4.72 12.28 16.89
CA ASP A 73 -5.88 13.09 17.29
C ASP A 73 -6.76 12.37 18.32
N SER A 74 -6.93 11.06 18.19
CA SER A 74 -7.71 10.24 19.14
C SER A 74 -7.03 10.12 20.51
N GLU A 75 -5.69 10.12 20.56
CA GLU A 75 -4.92 10.11 21.81
C GLU A 75 -4.89 11.49 22.50
N ALA A 76 -5.10 12.57 21.75
CA ALA A 76 -5.13 13.93 22.26
C ALA A 76 -6.52 14.39 22.76
N ALA A 77 -7.59 13.67 22.41
CA ALA A 77 -8.98 13.94 22.80
C ALA A 77 -9.37 13.27 24.13
#